data_AF-A0A0E3WEN4-F1
#
_entry.id   AF-A0A0E3WEN4-F1
#
_cell.length_a   1.000
_cell.length_b   1.000
_cell.length_c   1.000
_cell.angle_alpha   90.00
_cell.angle_beta   90.00
_cell.angle_gamma   90.00
#
_symmetry.space_group_name_H-M   'P 1'
#
loop_
_entity.id
_entity.type
_entity.pdbx_description
1 polymer ?
#
loop_
_entity_poly.entity_id
_entity_poly.type
_entity_poly.pdbx_seq_one_letter_code
_entity_poly.pdbx_strand_id
1 'polypeptide(L)'
;MKKIMNLKAKAFTLVECLVALVILSGGLLVFDGLSKLLSQEVHYHSQAKQKDWLVFSQQLRIELEETRLIRVENNRLYVDKNGQALAFGQLKSDDFRKTNDKGQGYQPMIYGLTSSQISQSGQLIRIDLFFDDGLERTFLYDFSEKP
;
A
#
# COMPACT_ATOMS: atom_id res chain seq x y z
N MET A 1 -8.43 45.34 -58.62
CA MET A 1 -8.89 46.09 -57.43
C MET A 1 -9.89 45.22 -56.68
N LYS A 2 -9.49 44.64 -55.53
CA LYS A 2 -10.18 43.53 -54.86
C LYS A 2 -11.32 44.06 -53.97
N LYS A 3 -12.56 43.72 -54.27
CA LYS A 3 -13.76 44.10 -53.51
C LYS A 3 -13.76 43.31 -52.19
N ILE A 4 -13.49 43.99 -51.07
CA ILE A 4 -13.57 43.38 -49.73
C ILE A 4 -15.06 43.19 -49.41
N MET A 5 -15.46 41.94 -49.27
CA MET A 5 -16.81 41.53 -48.95
C MET A 5 -17.09 41.86 -47.47
N ASN A 6 -18.05 42.75 -47.22
CA ASN A 6 -18.52 43.08 -45.87
C ASN A 6 -19.24 41.86 -45.26
N LEU A 7 -18.54 41.01 -44.53
CA LEU A 7 -19.17 40.02 -43.65
C LEU A 7 -19.65 40.75 -42.38
N LYS A 8 -20.97 41.00 -42.27
CA LYS A 8 -21.60 41.38 -40.99
C LYS A 8 -21.54 40.19 -40.03
N ALA A 9 -20.52 40.13 -39.19
CA ALA A 9 -20.45 39.16 -38.11
C ALA A 9 -21.43 39.57 -36.99
N LYS A 10 -22.25 38.63 -36.49
CA LYS A 10 -22.98 38.82 -35.23
C LYS A 10 -21.93 38.88 -34.12
N ALA A 11 -21.80 40.04 -33.46
CA ALA A 11 -20.97 40.19 -32.29
C ALA A 11 -21.70 39.66 -31.06
N PHE A 12 -20.96 39.06 -30.14
CA PHE A 12 -21.49 38.65 -28.83
C PHE A 12 -21.80 39.89 -27.98
N THR A 13 -22.85 39.80 -27.19
CA THR A 13 -23.17 40.83 -26.20
C THR A 13 -22.22 40.73 -25.01
N LEU A 14 -21.97 41.85 -24.33
CA LEU A 14 -21.13 41.91 -23.13
C LEU A 14 -21.60 40.92 -22.05
N VAL A 15 -22.91 40.77 -21.89
CA VAL A 15 -23.52 39.87 -20.90
C VAL A 15 -23.27 38.40 -21.24
N GLU A 16 -23.39 38.00 -22.50
CA GLU A 16 -23.07 36.64 -22.93
C GLU A 16 -21.60 36.28 -22.65
N CYS A 17 -20.67 37.20 -22.93
CA CYS A 17 -19.26 37.02 -22.60
C CYS A 17 -19.04 36.92 -21.08
N LEU A 18 -19.74 37.74 -20.28
CA LEU A 18 -19.58 37.72 -18.82
C LEU A 18 -20.14 36.43 -18.21
N VAL A 19 -21.29 35.95 -18.68
CA VAL A 19 -21.85 34.66 -18.29
C VAL A 19 -20.91 33.51 -18.68
N ALA A 20 -20.35 33.55 -19.90
CA ALA A 20 -19.38 32.54 -20.32
C ALA A 20 -18.14 32.52 -19.41
N LEU A 21 -17.62 33.69 -19.01
CA LEU A 21 -16.49 33.81 -18.08
C LEU A 21 -16.83 33.28 -16.68
N VAL A 22 -18.03 33.55 -16.17
CA VAL A 22 -18.50 33.00 -14.88
C VAL A 22 -18.60 31.47 -14.94
N ILE A 23 -19.15 30.93 -16.03
CA ILE A 23 -19.26 29.47 -16.20
C ILE A 23 -17.88 28.83 -16.30
N LEU A 24 -16.96 29.42 -17.08
CA LEU A 24 -15.59 28.92 -17.22
C LEU A 24 -14.81 28.98 -15.91
N SER A 25 -14.86 30.11 -15.20
CA SER A 25 -14.19 30.26 -13.90
C SER A 25 -14.76 29.32 -12.85
N GLY A 26 -16.09 29.19 -12.76
CA GLY A 26 -16.74 28.24 -11.87
C GLY A 26 -16.34 26.80 -12.19
N GLY A 27 -16.33 26.41 -13.47
CA GLY A 27 -15.90 25.08 -13.90
C GLY A 27 -14.45 24.78 -13.52
N LEU A 28 -13.53 25.73 -13.74
CA LEU A 28 -12.12 25.59 -13.37
C LEU A 28 -11.93 25.45 -11.85
N LEU A 29 -12.67 26.21 -11.04
CA LEU A 29 -12.60 26.13 -9.58
C LEU A 29 -13.12 24.78 -9.06
N VAL A 30 -14.21 24.27 -9.62
CA VAL A 30 -14.73 22.94 -9.26
C VAL A 30 -13.71 21.86 -9.63
N PHE A 31 -13.11 21.94 -10.83
CA PHE A 31 -12.09 20.99 -11.27
C PHE A 31 -10.86 21.00 -10.35
N ASP A 32 -10.37 22.19 -9.98
CA ASP A 32 -9.24 22.35 -9.05
C ASP A 32 -9.57 21.78 -7.66
N GLY A 33 -10.77 22.06 -7.13
CA GLY A 33 -11.23 21.53 -5.85
C GLY A 33 -11.29 20.00 -5.84
N LEU A 34 -11.89 19.39 -6.86
CA LEU A 34 -11.97 17.94 -6.99
C LEU A 34 -10.58 17.30 -7.15
N SER A 35 -9.70 17.91 -7.94
CA SER A 35 -8.33 17.42 -8.14
C SER A 35 -7.54 17.39 -6.83
N LYS A 36 -7.71 18.41 -5.98
CA LYS A 36 -7.06 18.48 -4.67
C LYS A 36 -7.59 17.44 -3.69
N LEU A 37 -8.91 17.23 -3.66
CA LEU A 37 -9.52 16.21 -2.80
C LEU A 37 -9.02 14.80 -3.17
N LEU A 38 -9.00 14.48 -4.46
CA LEU A 38 -8.46 13.20 -4.94
C LEU A 38 -6.98 13.03 -4.57
N SER A 39 -6.18 14.08 -4.75
CA SER A 39 -4.76 14.06 -4.38
C SER A 39 -4.58 13.79 -2.87
N GLN A 40 -5.38 14.42 -2.02
CA GLN A 40 -5.34 14.22 -0.57
C GLN A 40 -5.73 12.79 -0.17
N GLU A 41 -6.77 12.23 -0.77
CA GLU A 41 -7.22 10.87 -0.50
C GLU A 41 -6.15 9.84 -0.91
N VAL A 42 -5.56 10.00 -2.10
CA VAL A 42 -4.42 9.17 -2.55
C VAL A 42 -3.25 9.26 -1.57
N HIS A 43 -2.88 10.47 -1.14
CA HIS A 43 -1.80 10.66 -0.17
C HIS A 43 -2.13 10.03 1.19
N TYR A 44 -3.36 10.15 1.65
CA TYR A 44 -3.81 9.55 2.91
C TYR A 44 -3.76 8.02 2.87
N HIS A 45 -4.28 7.40 1.81
CA HIS A 45 -4.23 5.95 1.63
C HIS A 45 -2.79 5.43 1.55
N SER A 46 -1.92 6.12 0.80
CA SER A 46 -0.51 5.75 0.70
C SER A 46 0.20 5.83 2.06
N GLN A 47 -0.02 6.91 2.83
CA GLN A 47 0.56 7.05 4.16
C GLN A 47 0.04 6.02 5.15
N ALA A 48 -1.26 5.68 5.09
CA ALA A 48 -1.84 4.63 5.93
C ALA A 48 -1.16 3.28 5.68
N LYS A 49 -1.05 2.85 4.41
CA LYS A 49 -0.36 1.60 4.03
C LYS A 49 1.11 1.61 4.45
N GLN A 50 1.80 2.75 4.30
CA GLN A 50 3.19 2.87 4.75
C GLN A 50 3.31 2.73 6.28
N LYS A 51 2.38 3.31 7.05
CA LYS A 51 2.33 3.16 8.50
C LYS A 51 2.08 1.70 8.90
N ASP A 52 1.11 1.04 8.26
CA ASP A 52 0.79 -0.36 8.54
C ASP A 52 1.98 -1.27 8.24
N TRP A 53 2.70 -1.02 7.14
CA TRP A 53 3.96 -1.69 6.82
C TRP A 53 5.02 -1.51 7.92
N LEU A 54 5.20 -0.28 8.41
CA LEU A 54 6.18 0.01 9.46
C LEU A 54 5.83 -0.72 10.76
N VAL A 55 4.57 -0.65 11.20
CA VAL A 55 4.08 -1.35 12.40
C VAL A 55 4.29 -2.85 12.27
N PHE A 56 3.91 -3.44 11.14
CA PHE A 56 4.13 -4.85 10.84
C PHE A 56 5.61 -5.22 10.94
N SER A 57 6.48 -4.47 10.27
CA SER A 57 7.92 -4.77 10.20
C SER A 57 8.58 -4.70 11.58
N GLN A 58 8.20 -3.72 12.41
CA GLN A 58 8.71 -3.58 13.77
C GLN A 58 8.19 -4.68 14.67
N GLN A 59 6.89 -4.97 14.64
CA GLN A 59 6.29 -6.03 15.45
C GLN A 59 6.89 -7.40 15.10
N LEU A 60 7.05 -7.71 13.81
CA LEU A 60 7.67 -8.95 13.38
C LEU A 60 9.12 -9.03 13.84
N ARG A 61 9.90 -7.95 13.68
CA ARG A 61 11.29 -7.91 14.14
C ARG A 61 11.43 -8.21 15.63
N ILE A 62 10.62 -7.56 16.48
CA ILE A 62 10.62 -7.79 17.94
C ILE A 62 10.30 -9.26 18.26
N GLU A 63 9.31 -9.85 17.58
CA GLU A 63 8.98 -11.26 17.77
C GLU A 63 10.13 -12.17 17.35
N LEU A 64 10.83 -11.86 16.25
CA LEU A 64 11.94 -12.67 15.76
C LEU A 64 13.19 -12.57 16.64
N GLU A 65 13.48 -11.39 17.22
CA GLU A 65 14.59 -11.17 18.15
C GLU A 65 14.53 -12.12 19.36
N GLU A 66 13.33 -12.33 19.90
CA GLU A 66 13.09 -13.22 21.04
C GLU A 66 12.99 -14.71 20.67
N THR A 67 13.24 -15.08 19.41
CA THR A 67 13.03 -16.46 18.91
C THR A 67 14.27 -17.05 18.26
N ARG A 68 14.31 -18.38 18.12
CA ARG A 68 15.31 -19.10 17.35
C ARG A 68 14.72 -19.60 16.04
N LEU A 69 15.44 -19.39 14.94
CA LEU A 69 15.05 -19.95 13.64
C LEU A 69 15.06 -21.49 13.71
N ILE A 70 13.94 -22.10 13.31
CA ILE A 70 13.86 -23.55 13.11
C ILE A 70 14.06 -23.85 11.63
N ARG A 71 13.17 -23.33 10.77
CA ARG A 71 13.16 -23.56 9.31
C ARG A 71 12.09 -22.73 8.60
N VAL A 72 12.23 -22.58 7.29
CA VAL A 72 11.13 -22.18 6.40
C VAL A 72 10.64 -23.40 5.63
N GLU A 73 9.32 -23.65 5.64
CA GLU A 73 8.70 -24.73 4.88
C GLU A 73 7.27 -24.33 4.49
N ASN A 74 6.78 -24.76 3.32
CA ASN A 74 5.41 -24.50 2.86
C ASN A 74 5.00 -23.02 2.94
N ASN A 75 5.92 -22.12 2.58
CA ASN A 75 5.71 -20.68 2.65
C ASN A 75 5.38 -20.14 4.06
N ARG A 76 5.91 -20.82 5.09
CA ARG A 76 5.81 -20.42 6.50
C ARG A 76 7.18 -20.41 7.15
N LEU A 77 7.39 -19.42 8.00
CA LEU A 77 8.56 -19.31 8.87
C LEU A 77 8.24 -19.95 10.22
N TYR A 78 8.97 -21.00 10.58
CA TYR A 78 8.86 -21.67 11.87
C TYR A 78 9.98 -21.22 12.80
N VAL A 79 9.61 -20.82 14.01
CA VAL A 79 10.55 -20.36 15.04
C VAL A 79 10.21 -20.95 16.41
N ASP A 80 11.20 -21.04 17.28
CA ASP A 80 11.03 -21.42 18.69
C ASP A 80 11.13 -20.19 19.58
N LYS A 81 10.12 -19.95 20.42
CA LYS A 81 10.11 -18.93 21.47
C LYS A 81 10.13 -19.61 22.83
N ASN A 82 11.31 -19.77 23.42
CA ASN A 82 11.48 -20.39 24.74
C ASN A 82 10.77 -21.77 24.87
N GLY A 83 10.90 -22.63 23.87
CA GLY A 83 10.24 -23.94 23.82
C GLY A 83 8.81 -23.94 23.27
N GLN A 84 8.26 -22.78 22.91
CA GLN A 84 7.00 -22.68 22.19
C GLN A 84 7.24 -22.57 20.68
N ALA A 85 6.77 -23.55 19.93
CA ALA A 85 6.83 -23.53 18.48
C ALA A 85 5.76 -22.59 17.89
N LEU A 86 6.24 -21.60 17.12
CA LEU A 86 5.43 -20.59 16.44
C LEU A 86 5.65 -20.67 14.94
N ALA A 87 4.64 -20.25 14.18
CA ALA A 87 4.70 -20.14 12.73
C ALA A 87 4.18 -18.78 12.26
N PHE A 88 4.89 -18.17 11.32
CA PHE A 88 4.50 -16.94 10.65
C PHE A 88 4.29 -17.21 9.17
N GLY A 89 3.21 -16.69 8.62
CA GLY A 89 2.93 -16.86 7.20
C GLY A 89 1.50 -16.50 6.86
N GLN A 90 1.21 -16.59 5.57
CA GLN A 90 -0.13 -16.44 5.04
C GLN A 90 -0.90 -17.75 5.22
N LEU A 91 -2.07 -17.69 5.86
CA LEU A 91 -2.97 -18.85 6.04
C LEU A 91 -4.27 -18.72 5.22
N LYS A 92 -4.68 -17.48 4.91
CA LYS A 92 -5.78 -17.12 3.99
C LYS A 92 -5.24 -16.14 2.96
N SER A 93 -5.95 -15.96 1.84
CA SER A 93 -5.47 -15.08 0.77
C SER A 93 -5.25 -13.63 1.18
N ASP A 94 -5.88 -13.13 2.25
CA ASP A 94 -5.91 -11.69 2.56
C ASP A 94 -4.92 -11.21 3.66
N ASP A 95 -4.35 -12.09 4.48
CA ASP A 95 -3.56 -11.65 5.65
C ASP A 95 -2.37 -12.54 6.02
N PHE A 96 -1.31 -11.88 6.49
CA PHE A 96 -0.14 -12.53 7.08
C PHE A 96 -0.29 -12.51 8.60
N ARG A 97 -0.02 -13.66 9.22
CA ARG A 97 -0.37 -13.89 10.62
C ARG A 97 0.62 -14.75 11.36
N LYS A 98 0.58 -14.63 12.68
CA LYS A 98 1.22 -15.51 13.65
C LYS A 98 0.24 -16.61 14.06
N THR A 99 0.72 -17.85 14.06
CA THR A 99 0.03 -19.04 14.56
C THR A 99 0.97 -19.87 15.43
N ASN A 100 0.45 -20.86 16.16
CA ASN A 100 1.31 -21.95 16.66
C ASN A 100 1.71 -22.90 15.51
N ASP A 101 2.56 -23.87 15.83
CA ASP A 101 3.01 -24.94 14.93
C ASP A 101 1.88 -25.77 14.29
N LYS A 102 0.78 -25.97 15.01
CA LYS A 102 -0.44 -26.66 14.58
C LYS A 102 -1.43 -25.75 13.83
N GLY A 103 -1.08 -24.48 13.59
CA GLY A 103 -1.95 -23.50 12.92
C GLY A 103 -3.09 -22.95 13.78
N GLN A 104 -3.06 -23.18 15.09
CA GLN A 104 -4.03 -22.69 16.08
C GLN A 104 -3.49 -21.42 16.78
N GLY A 105 -4.39 -20.54 17.21
CA GLY A 105 -4.04 -19.18 17.65
C GLY A 105 -3.88 -18.27 16.44
N TYR A 106 -4.68 -17.20 16.39
CA TYR A 106 -4.85 -16.38 15.20
C TYR A 106 -4.56 -14.93 15.56
N GLN A 107 -3.33 -14.47 15.32
CA GLN A 107 -2.99 -13.04 15.42
C GLN A 107 -2.57 -12.53 14.04
N PRO A 108 -3.47 -11.83 13.31
CA PRO A 108 -3.12 -11.13 12.08
C PRO A 108 -2.11 -10.02 12.38
N MET A 109 -1.14 -9.86 11.49
CA MET A 109 -0.09 -8.83 11.63
C MET A 109 -0.18 -7.77 10.51
N ILE A 110 -0.66 -8.15 9.33
CA ILE A 110 -0.93 -7.23 8.22
C ILE A 110 -1.99 -7.82 7.28
N TYR A 111 -2.81 -6.96 6.69
CA TYR A 111 -3.96 -7.29 5.82
C TYR A 111 -3.79 -6.74 4.41
N GLY A 112 -4.72 -7.09 3.51
CA GLY A 112 -4.76 -6.60 2.13
C GLY A 112 -3.68 -7.25 1.28
N LEU A 113 -3.33 -8.51 1.57
CA LEU A 113 -2.38 -9.27 0.78
C LEU A 113 -3.12 -9.98 -0.35
N THR A 114 -2.41 -10.14 -1.47
CA THR A 114 -2.75 -11.09 -2.53
C THR A 114 -1.98 -12.38 -2.29
N SER A 115 -0.68 -12.27 -2.02
CA SER A 115 0.18 -13.41 -1.70
C SER A 115 1.40 -13.00 -0.89
N SER A 116 2.06 -13.98 -0.26
CA SER A 116 3.39 -13.84 0.33
C SER A 116 4.34 -14.89 -0.21
N GLN A 117 5.63 -14.60 -0.22
CA GLN A 117 6.69 -15.58 -0.48
C GLN A 117 7.76 -15.50 0.60
N ILE A 118 8.06 -16.64 1.22
CA ILE A 118 9.09 -16.75 2.26
C ILE A 118 10.21 -17.64 1.75
N SER A 119 11.43 -17.12 1.81
CA SER A 119 12.65 -17.85 1.46
C SER A 119 13.69 -17.74 2.57
N GLN A 120 14.51 -18.78 2.67
CA GLN A 120 15.59 -18.90 3.64
C GLN A 120 16.91 -19.12 2.90
N SER A 121 17.92 -18.33 3.23
CA SER A 121 19.31 -18.52 2.82
C SER A 121 20.20 -18.55 4.06
N GLY A 122 20.46 -19.75 4.58
CA GLY A 122 21.16 -19.91 5.86
C GLY A 122 20.35 -19.35 7.03
N GLN A 123 20.86 -18.30 7.67
CA GLN A 123 20.19 -17.57 8.77
C GLN A 123 19.42 -16.33 8.29
N LEU A 124 19.53 -15.96 7.01
CA LEU A 124 18.82 -14.84 6.43
C LEU A 124 17.44 -15.29 5.95
N ILE A 125 16.40 -14.64 6.46
CA ILE A 125 15.01 -14.82 6.02
C ILE A 125 14.59 -13.63 5.18
N ARG A 126 13.98 -13.94 4.03
CA ARG A 126 13.34 -12.97 3.14
C ARG A 126 11.87 -13.28 3.03
N ILE A 127 11.04 -12.28 3.30
CA ILE A 127 9.58 -12.34 3.19
C ILE A 127 9.16 -11.25 2.20
N ASP A 128 8.71 -11.66 1.02
CA ASP A 128 8.11 -10.78 0.02
C ASP A 128 6.59 -10.80 0.18
N LEU A 129 5.98 -9.62 0.21
CA LEU A 129 4.55 -9.40 0.43
C LEU A 129 3.98 -8.60 -0.74
N PHE A 130 2.96 -9.16 -1.39
CA PHE A 130 2.27 -8.60 -2.54
C PHE A 130 0.87 -8.16 -2.09
N PHE A 131 0.58 -6.87 -2.15
CA PHE A 131 -0.69 -6.30 -1.70
C PHE A 131 -1.73 -6.24 -2.81
N ASP A 132 -3.00 -6.09 -2.44
CA ASP A 132 -4.16 -5.97 -3.32
C ASP A 132 -4.12 -4.73 -4.23
N ASP A 133 -3.50 -3.66 -3.76
CA ASP A 133 -3.28 -2.40 -4.48
C ASP A 133 -2.07 -2.42 -5.43
N GLY A 134 -1.40 -3.58 -5.56
CA GLY A 134 -0.20 -3.75 -6.39
C GLY A 134 1.10 -3.30 -5.72
N LEU A 135 1.06 -2.88 -4.44
CA LEU A 135 2.27 -2.58 -3.69
C LEU A 135 3.05 -3.88 -3.42
N GLU A 136 4.38 -3.80 -3.52
CA GLU A 136 5.28 -4.87 -3.13
C GLU A 136 6.20 -4.38 -2.00
N ARG A 137 6.41 -5.25 -1.01
CA ARG A 137 7.31 -4.98 0.12
C ARG A 137 8.09 -6.23 0.49
N THR A 138 9.36 -6.02 0.82
CA THR A 138 10.25 -7.09 1.26
C THR A 138 10.70 -6.81 2.69
N PHE A 139 10.55 -7.81 3.56
CA PHE A 139 11.11 -7.83 4.90
C PHE A 139 12.31 -8.77 4.91
N LEU A 140 13.43 -8.29 5.45
CA LEU A 140 14.67 -9.05 5.62
C LEU A 140 15.02 -9.10 7.11
N TYR A 141 15.42 -10.29 7.57
CA TYR A 141 15.89 -10.48 8.93
C TYR A 141 16.98 -11.55 8.97
N ASP A 142 18.11 -11.24 9.60
CA ASP A 142 19.23 -12.15 9.78
C ASP A 142 19.28 -12.63 11.23
N PHE A 143 19.11 -13.93 11.45
CA PHE A 143 19.17 -14.53 12.79
C PHE A 143 20.59 -14.67 13.35
N SER A 144 21.64 -14.38 12.56
CA SER A 144 23.03 -14.37 13.02
C SER A 144 23.41 -13.08 13.75
N GLU A 145 22.77 -11.96 13.43
CA GLU A 145 22.98 -10.65 14.08
C GLU A 145 22.15 -10.51 15.36
N LYS A 146 22.19 -11.51 16.24
CA LYS A 146 21.58 -11.36 17.56
C LYS A 146 22.47 -10.49 18.45
N PRO A 147 21.93 -9.48 19.14
CA PRO A 147 22.66 -8.74 20.15
C PRO A 147 23.07 -9.62 21.34
#